data_AF-A0A4P6MTD3-F1
#
_entry.id   AF-A0A4P6MTD3-F1
#
_cell.length_a   1.000
_cell.length_b   1.000
_cell.length_c   1.000
_cell.angle_alpha   90.00
_cell.angle_beta   90.00
_cell.angle_gamma   90.00
#
_symmetry.space_group_name_H-M   'P 1'
#
loop_
_entity.id
_entity.type
_entity.pdbx_description
1 polymer ?
#
loop_
_entity_poly.entity_id
_entity_poly.type
_entity_poly.pdbx_seq_one_letter_code
_entity_poly.pdbx_strand_id
1 'polypeptide(L)'
;MLSTMSALAREPSPTPTSRVRVPSGPGALVMTASMRQPRERRAVWHDDRMARATRRAGAGLVALTLGLGLLAGCSDDSGEGESATGVAAVESPTVLDPWFDAVRRDDRDAARIVVLGDSVSEGYGLGDHLERRWLDRLQAALRTRLGTPACPTTAGGWHGTTSLVPADYRAPTLPDPLVTGPTVLAPTLGPGGRGLTLKPGGAVTWTVTADSVDVGYRTRFAGGPLQIEVDGVVPAHGRAVPTDTDPRAERAVWSSGDLGPGQHTVTVRNALPTTSSTAATVTDLTPFRGDRDRCVHVLDASRSGVSVQTIAQTPTYLKDSLSLDPDLLLVPLGFNDQRADVPAAQFGRSLDSLVQQARGMGYEGPILLVGWFTPQTEPGRPAWSAYLQQMRARTAHERVSFVDLSAVLPRADPRSRYFIDGLHPSAAGQPLIAASLTEILAPPGELSSTVGSSPDAS
;
A
#
# COMPACT_ATOMS: atom_id res chain seq x y z
N MET A 1 31.25 -69.87 27.85
CA MET A 1 30.30 -70.96 28.11
C MET A 1 29.34 -70.51 29.20
N LEU A 2 28.03 -70.56 28.92
CA LEU A 2 26.89 -70.81 29.83
C LEU A 2 26.75 -69.90 31.08
N SER A 3 25.73 -69.03 31.11
CA SER A 3 24.35 -69.29 31.63
C SER A 3 24.31 -69.18 33.17
N THR A 4 23.31 -68.64 33.88
CA THR A 4 21.91 -68.24 33.62
C THR A 4 21.32 -67.71 34.94
N MET A 5 20.32 -66.80 34.86
CA MET A 5 19.05 -66.71 35.65
C MET A 5 19.08 -66.64 37.20
N SER A 6 18.13 -66.07 37.95
CA SER A 6 16.89 -65.27 37.79
C SER A 6 16.40 -64.99 39.22
N ALA A 7 15.71 -63.86 39.49
CA ALA A 7 14.44 -63.79 40.25
C ALA A 7 14.05 -62.34 40.69
N LEU A 8 12.94 -61.86 40.12
CA LEU A 8 11.73 -61.24 40.72
C LEU A 8 11.84 -60.15 41.82
N ALA A 9 11.27 -58.95 41.58
CA ALA A 9 9.94 -58.56 42.09
C ALA A 9 9.52 -57.09 41.78
N ARG A 10 8.31 -56.97 41.20
CA ARG A 10 7.21 -55.97 41.33
C ARG A 10 7.37 -54.47 40.99
N GLU A 11 6.45 -54.05 40.10
CA GLU A 11 6.06 -52.70 39.69
C GLU A 11 5.20 -51.93 40.71
N PRO A 12 5.04 -50.60 40.50
CA PRO A 12 3.76 -49.93 40.73
C PRO A 12 3.22 -49.18 39.48
N SER A 13 1.89 -49.21 39.34
CA SER A 13 1.06 -48.69 38.24
C SER A 13 1.00 -47.15 38.10
N PRO A 14 0.62 -46.63 36.90
CA PRO A 14 0.50 -45.19 36.61
C PRO A 14 -0.94 -44.64 36.75
N THR A 15 -1.04 -43.32 36.95
CA THR A 15 -2.27 -42.50 37.02
C THR A 15 -2.73 -42.02 35.62
N PRO A 16 -4.02 -41.66 35.44
CA PRO A 16 -4.68 -41.70 34.13
C PRO A 16 -4.74 -40.35 33.38
N THR A 17 -4.66 -40.45 32.05
CA THR A 17 -4.94 -39.40 31.06
C THR A 17 -6.42 -39.33 30.70
N SER A 18 -7.03 -38.14 30.74
CA SER A 18 -8.37 -37.87 30.22
C SER A 18 -8.32 -37.52 28.72
N ARG A 19 -9.08 -38.27 27.92
CA ARG A 19 -9.34 -38.00 26.49
C ARG A 19 -10.69 -37.30 26.36
N VAL A 20 -10.73 -36.17 25.66
CA VAL A 20 -11.99 -35.55 25.18
C VAL A 20 -12.13 -35.83 23.69
N ARG A 21 -13.22 -36.50 23.32
CA ARG A 21 -13.70 -36.71 21.94
C ARG A 21 -14.42 -35.46 21.45
N VAL A 22 -14.16 -35.07 20.20
CA VAL A 22 -14.98 -34.11 19.44
C VAL A 22 -15.77 -34.89 18.37
N PRO A 23 -17.10 -34.69 18.24
CA PRO A 23 -17.88 -35.28 17.16
C PRO A 23 -17.97 -34.35 15.94
N SER A 24 -18.19 -34.97 14.78
CA SER A 24 -18.22 -34.39 13.44
C SER A 24 -19.66 -34.15 12.92
N GLY A 25 -19.88 -32.97 12.29
CA GLY A 25 -20.88 -32.67 11.25
C GLY A 25 -22.27 -32.15 11.71
N PRO A 26 -23.13 -31.71 10.77
CA PRO A 26 -23.00 -30.56 9.86
C PRO A 26 -24.22 -29.59 9.97
N GLY A 27 -24.16 -28.38 9.39
CA GLY A 27 -25.39 -27.59 9.17
C GLY A 27 -25.20 -26.08 9.00
N ALA A 28 -25.63 -25.57 7.84
CA ALA A 28 -25.92 -24.17 7.56
C ALA A 28 -27.26 -23.75 8.20
N LEU A 29 -27.41 -22.46 8.56
CA LEU A 29 -28.61 -21.59 8.52
C LEU A 29 -28.28 -20.32 9.33
N VAL A 30 -28.30 -19.11 8.75
CA VAL A 30 -29.47 -18.19 8.64
C VAL A 30 -30.21 -18.00 9.97
N MET A 31 -30.14 -16.79 10.55
CA MET A 31 -31.25 -16.12 11.28
C MET A 31 -30.81 -14.68 11.64
N THR A 32 -31.42 -13.65 11.03
CA THR A 32 -32.64 -12.89 11.44
C THR A 32 -32.47 -11.95 12.63
N ALA A 33 -32.87 -10.71 12.37
CA ALA A 33 -33.02 -9.61 13.30
C ALA A 33 -33.99 -9.92 14.46
N SER A 34 -33.73 -9.32 15.63
CA SER A 34 -34.78 -9.00 16.59
C SER A 34 -34.46 -7.72 17.35
N MET A 35 -35.51 -6.91 17.50
CA MET A 35 -35.58 -5.58 18.11
C MET A 35 -35.64 -5.65 19.65
N ARG A 36 -35.08 -4.59 20.29
CA ARG A 36 -35.58 -3.80 21.46
C ARG A 36 -35.83 -4.59 22.79
N GLN A 37 -35.57 -4.09 24.00
CA GLN A 37 -35.51 -2.71 24.53
C GLN A 37 -34.93 -2.73 25.99
N PRO A 38 -34.97 -1.64 26.80
CA PRO A 38 -33.81 -1.10 27.54
C PRO A 38 -33.84 -1.36 29.05
N ARG A 39 -32.74 -1.02 29.74
CA ARG A 39 -32.58 -0.65 31.17
C ARG A 39 -31.06 -0.64 31.45
N GLU A 40 -30.46 0.14 32.34
CA GLU A 40 -30.88 1.16 33.29
C GLU A 40 -29.60 1.92 33.69
N ARG A 41 -29.76 3.12 34.24
CA ARG A 41 -28.70 4.01 34.68
C ARG A 41 -27.92 3.42 35.86
N ARG A 42 -26.60 3.60 35.88
CA ARG A 42 -25.85 3.84 37.13
C ARG A 42 -24.65 4.74 36.85
N ALA A 43 -24.66 5.88 37.53
CA ALA A 43 -23.57 6.83 37.61
C ALA A 43 -22.50 6.30 38.58
N VAL A 44 -21.23 6.45 38.22
CA VAL A 44 -20.11 6.41 39.15
C VAL A 44 -19.21 7.60 38.83
N TRP A 45 -18.97 8.37 39.88
CA TRP A 45 -18.07 9.51 39.96
C TRP A 45 -16.61 9.07 39.77
N HIS A 46 -15.83 9.83 39.01
CA HIS A 46 -14.40 9.99 39.26
C HIS A 46 -13.97 11.43 38.95
N ASP A 47 -13.34 12.04 39.96
CA ASP A 47 -12.53 13.25 39.90
C ASP A 47 -11.44 13.10 38.83
N ASP A 48 -11.21 14.15 38.04
CA ASP A 48 -9.86 14.48 37.59
C ASP A 48 -9.73 15.97 37.25
N ARG A 49 -8.94 16.66 38.09
CA ARG A 49 -8.36 17.96 37.77
C ARG A 49 -7.03 17.70 37.07
N MET A 50 -6.89 18.04 35.79
CA MET A 50 -5.61 18.49 35.24
C MET A 50 -5.81 19.53 34.15
N ALA A 51 -4.87 20.48 34.16
CA ALA A 51 -4.96 21.79 33.56
C ALA A 51 -4.77 21.79 32.04
N ARG A 52 -5.49 22.73 31.40
CA ARG A 52 -5.36 23.10 29.99
C ARG A 52 -4.05 23.84 29.77
N ALA A 53 -3.21 23.34 28.87
CA ALA A 53 -2.19 24.13 28.19
C ALA A 53 -2.60 24.25 26.71
N THR A 54 -3.34 25.32 26.39
CA THR A 54 -3.65 25.69 25.01
C THR A 54 -2.43 26.36 24.38
N ARG A 55 -1.75 25.67 23.45
CA ARG A 55 -0.95 26.34 22.42
C ARG A 55 -1.78 26.43 21.15
N ARG A 56 -2.14 27.66 20.76
CA ARG A 56 -2.73 27.96 19.46
C ARG A 56 -1.64 27.83 18.41
N ALA A 57 -1.68 26.79 17.59
CA ALA A 57 -1.02 26.78 16.30
C ALA A 57 -1.93 27.51 15.31
N GLY A 58 -1.44 28.58 14.69
CA GLY A 58 -2.12 29.25 13.60
C GLY A 58 -2.10 28.36 12.37
N ALA A 59 -3.27 27.96 11.88
CA ALA A 59 -3.41 27.30 10.59
C ALA A 59 -3.22 28.36 9.48
N GLY A 60 -2.03 28.41 8.88
CA GLY A 60 -1.81 29.11 7.62
C GLY A 60 -2.20 28.18 6.47
N LEU A 61 -3.29 28.50 5.77
CA LEU A 61 -3.65 27.85 4.51
C LEU A 61 -2.74 28.42 3.42
N VAL A 62 -1.81 27.63 2.87
CA VAL A 62 -1.10 28.00 1.64
C VAL A 62 -1.86 27.37 0.48
N ALA A 63 -2.60 28.19 -0.26
CA ALA A 63 -3.22 27.75 -1.50
C ALA A 63 -2.15 27.64 -2.59
N LEU A 64 -1.73 26.41 -2.90
CA LEU A 64 -0.96 26.12 -4.11
C LEU A 64 -1.97 26.11 -5.27
N THR A 65 -2.02 27.20 -6.04
CA THR A 65 -2.89 27.31 -7.22
C THR A 65 -2.42 26.35 -8.31
N LEU A 66 -3.09 25.22 -8.39
CA LEU A 66 -3.02 24.25 -9.48
C LEU A 66 -3.76 24.78 -10.70
N GLY A 67 -3.06 25.52 -11.58
CA GLY A 67 -3.57 25.87 -12.90
C GLY A 67 -3.38 24.71 -13.87
N LEU A 68 -4.38 23.84 -14.03
CA LEU A 68 -4.39 22.85 -15.11
C LEU A 68 -4.60 23.57 -16.44
N GLY A 69 -3.50 23.98 -17.08
CA GLY A 69 -3.49 24.40 -18.48
C GLY A 69 -3.68 23.17 -19.38
N LEU A 70 -4.94 22.79 -19.64
CA LEU A 70 -5.24 21.85 -20.72
C LEU A 70 -4.85 22.55 -22.04
N LEU A 71 -3.76 22.09 -22.67
CA LEU A 71 -3.43 22.46 -24.05
C LEU A 71 -4.53 21.90 -24.96
N ALA A 72 -5.52 22.75 -25.26
CA ALA A 72 -6.56 22.49 -26.23
C ALA A 72 -5.96 22.45 -27.64
N GLY A 73 -5.71 21.24 -28.15
CA GLY A 73 -5.64 20.99 -29.58
C GLY A 73 -7.04 21.07 -30.19
N CYS A 74 -7.16 21.74 -31.34
CA CYS A 74 -8.41 22.20 -31.94
C CYS A 74 -9.41 21.08 -32.35
N SER A 75 -10.69 21.42 -32.18
CA SER A 75 -11.94 20.91 -32.81
C SER A 75 -12.32 19.44 -32.66
N ASP A 76 -13.35 19.14 -31.86
CA ASP A 76 -14.74 19.11 -32.36
C ASP A 76 -15.77 19.08 -31.20
N ASP A 77 -16.93 19.67 -31.50
CA ASP A 77 -18.00 20.06 -30.58
C ASP A 77 -18.87 18.85 -30.19
N SER A 78 -18.64 18.30 -28.99
CA SER A 78 -19.62 17.50 -28.27
C SER A 78 -19.46 17.81 -26.79
N GLY A 79 -20.53 18.30 -26.16
CA GLY A 79 -20.53 18.78 -24.77
C GLY A 79 -19.89 17.80 -23.79
N GLU A 80 -18.60 17.99 -23.51
CA GLU A 80 -17.89 17.28 -22.45
C GLU A 80 -18.19 17.97 -21.12
N GLY A 81 -18.52 17.16 -20.12
CA GLY A 81 -19.05 17.58 -18.82
C GLY A 81 -18.21 18.63 -18.10
N GLU A 82 -18.87 19.38 -17.21
CA GLU A 82 -18.33 20.42 -16.33
C GLU A 82 -16.83 20.27 -16.08
N SER A 83 -16.05 21.17 -16.69
CA SER A 83 -14.60 21.25 -16.47
C SER A 83 -14.34 21.52 -14.99
N ALA A 84 -13.48 20.72 -14.38
CA ALA A 84 -13.00 20.99 -13.02
C ALA A 84 -12.20 22.30 -13.03
N THR A 85 -12.71 23.34 -12.36
CA THR A 85 -12.07 24.68 -12.28
C THR A 85 -11.50 25.00 -10.90
N GLY A 86 -11.43 24.01 -9.99
CA GLY A 86 -11.00 24.21 -8.62
C GLY A 86 -9.48 24.14 -8.44
N VAL A 87 -9.05 24.30 -7.19
CA VAL A 87 -7.66 24.13 -6.76
C VAL A 87 -7.64 23.05 -5.69
N ALA A 88 -6.81 22.01 -5.89
CA ALA A 88 -6.56 21.00 -4.86
C ALA A 88 -5.52 21.56 -3.89
N ALA A 89 -6.00 22.14 -2.79
CA ALA A 89 -5.13 22.63 -1.73
C ALA A 89 -4.79 21.52 -0.74
N VAL A 90 -3.52 21.46 -0.34
CA VAL A 90 -3.05 20.60 0.75
C VAL A 90 -3.32 21.30 2.07
N GLU A 91 -4.05 20.64 2.96
CA GLU A 91 -4.25 21.11 4.33
C GLU A 91 -2.98 20.89 5.15
N SER A 92 -2.52 21.89 5.90
CA SER A 92 -1.26 21.81 6.68
C SER A 92 -0.05 21.38 5.83
N PRO A 93 0.32 22.13 4.77
CA PRO A 93 1.32 21.71 3.79
C PRO A 93 2.71 21.45 4.36
N THR A 94 3.07 22.10 5.48
CA THR A 94 4.33 21.87 6.20
C THR A 94 4.45 20.44 6.76
N VAL A 95 3.36 19.69 6.85
CA VAL A 95 3.40 18.25 7.16
C VAL A 95 4.22 17.49 6.12
N LEU A 96 4.25 17.95 4.87
CA LEU A 96 4.99 17.32 3.77
C LEU A 96 6.46 17.74 3.71
N ASP A 97 6.94 18.63 4.58
CA ASP A 97 8.35 19.06 4.58
C ASP A 97 9.34 17.88 4.67
N PRO A 98 9.14 16.86 5.54
CA PRO A 98 10.02 15.68 5.57
C PRO A 98 10.05 14.90 4.25
N TRP A 99 8.92 14.83 3.56
CA TRP A 99 8.84 14.21 2.23
C TRP A 99 9.64 15.03 1.21
N PHE A 100 9.47 16.35 1.20
CA PHE A 100 10.25 17.21 0.31
C PHE A 100 11.75 17.15 0.60
N ASP A 101 12.15 17.00 1.86
CA ASP A 101 13.55 16.80 2.26
C ASP A 101 14.11 15.45 1.80
N ALA A 102 13.30 14.39 1.79
CA ALA A 102 13.69 13.10 1.21
C ALA A 102 13.88 13.23 -0.30
N VAL A 103 12.92 13.86 -0.98
CA VAL A 103 12.97 14.09 -2.43
C VAL A 103 14.18 14.92 -2.86
N ARG A 104 14.55 15.97 -2.12
CA ARG A 104 15.73 16.79 -2.44
C ARG A 104 17.06 16.03 -2.30
N ARG A 105 17.07 14.87 -1.63
CA ARG A 105 18.24 14.00 -1.43
C ARG A 105 18.16 12.72 -2.27
N ASP A 106 17.28 12.70 -3.27
CA ASP A 106 17.05 11.52 -4.09
C ASP A 106 18.23 11.18 -5.03
N ASP A 107 19.31 11.98 -5.04
CA ASP A 107 20.57 11.61 -5.67
C ASP A 107 21.37 10.56 -4.87
N ARG A 108 21.10 10.42 -3.57
CA ARG A 108 21.89 9.61 -2.63
C ARG A 108 21.08 8.58 -1.85
N ASP A 109 19.82 8.91 -1.53
CA ASP A 109 18.92 8.06 -0.78
C ASP A 109 17.61 7.90 -1.56
N ALA A 110 17.00 6.71 -1.57
CA ALA A 110 15.69 6.52 -2.19
C ALA A 110 14.60 7.27 -1.40
N ALA A 111 13.79 8.07 -2.08
CA ALA A 111 12.62 8.75 -1.50
C ALA A 111 11.35 7.93 -1.78
N ARG A 112 10.75 7.31 -0.77
CA ARG A 112 9.70 6.28 -0.94
C ARG A 112 8.31 6.77 -0.56
N ILE A 113 7.40 6.74 -1.53
CA ILE A 113 5.96 6.83 -1.30
C ILE A 113 5.41 5.41 -1.21
N VAL A 114 4.73 5.06 -0.13
CA VAL A 114 3.92 3.83 -0.05
C VAL A 114 2.45 4.19 -0.19
N VAL A 115 1.77 3.59 -1.17
CA VAL A 115 0.36 3.85 -1.45
C VAL A 115 -0.51 2.76 -0.83
N LEU A 116 -1.27 3.12 0.22
CA LEU A 116 -2.34 2.28 0.79
C LEU A 116 -3.65 2.54 0.05
N GLY A 117 -3.76 2.02 -1.16
CA GLY A 117 -4.88 2.30 -2.07
C GLY A 117 -5.91 1.18 -2.20
N ASP A 118 -6.91 1.44 -3.05
CA ASP A 118 -7.96 0.50 -3.44
C ASP A 118 -7.85 0.11 -4.93
N SER A 119 -8.97 -0.26 -5.56
CA SER A 119 -9.05 -0.64 -6.98
C SER A 119 -8.62 0.47 -7.93
N VAL A 120 -8.76 1.74 -7.54
CA VAL A 120 -8.30 2.88 -8.35
C VAL A 120 -6.77 2.89 -8.45
N SER A 121 -6.10 2.56 -7.34
CA SER A 121 -4.64 2.51 -7.23
C SER A 121 -4.07 1.21 -7.77
N GLU A 122 -4.76 0.09 -7.58
CA GLU A 122 -4.41 -1.18 -8.21
C GLU A 122 -4.49 -1.09 -9.75
N GLY A 123 -5.30 -0.18 -10.28
CA GLY A 123 -5.45 0.07 -11.72
C GLY A 123 -6.54 -0.78 -12.35
N TYR A 124 -7.65 -1.00 -11.63
CA TYR A 124 -8.81 -1.75 -12.14
C TYR A 124 -9.23 -1.27 -13.52
N GLY A 125 -9.45 -2.23 -14.43
CA GLY A 125 -9.85 -1.96 -15.81
C GLY A 125 -8.72 -1.53 -16.74
N LEU A 126 -7.47 -1.49 -16.26
CA LEU A 126 -6.28 -1.28 -17.09
C LEU A 126 -5.54 -2.58 -17.42
N GLY A 127 -6.21 -3.73 -17.41
CA GLY A 127 -5.57 -5.05 -17.62
C GLY A 127 -4.54 -5.01 -18.75
N ASP A 128 -4.90 -4.55 -19.94
CA ASP A 128 -3.93 -4.57 -21.05
C ASP A 128 -2.77 -3.58 -20.95
N HIS A 129 -2.79 -2.64 -19.99
CA HIS A 129 -1.88 -1.50 -19.92
C HIS A 129 -1.65 -0.96 -18.51
N LEU A 130 -1.33 -1.82 -17.55
CA LEU A 130 -1.22 -1.39 -16.15
C LEU A 130 -0.05 -0.42 -15.89
N GLU A 131 0.95 -0.35 -16.79
CA GLU A 131 1.95 0.72 -16.79
C GLU A 131 1.36 2.13 -16.97
N ARG A 132 0.09 2.22 -17.39
CA ARG A 132 -0.66 3.47 -17.53
C ARG A 132 -1.39 3.86 -16.25
N ARG A 133 -1.34 3.08 -15.17
CA ARG A 133 -1.94 3.46 -13.89
C ARG A 133 -1.23 4.67 -13.30
N TRP A 134 -1.92 5.40 -12.44
CA TRP A 134 -1.42 6.66 -11.91
C TRP A 134 -0.16 6.51 -11.04
N LEU A 135 0.09 5.36 -10.40
CA LEU A 135 1.29 5.13 -9.57
C LEU A 135 2.56 5.24 -10.41
N ASP A 136 2.64 4.45 -11.48
CA ASP A 136 3.79 4.43 -12.40
C ASP A 136 4.00 5.79 -13.08
N ARG A 137 2.90 6.47 -13.42
CA ARG A 137 2.92 7.82 -13.98
C ARG A 137 3.38 8.86 -12.97
N LEU A 138 2.94 8.77 -11.72
CA LEU A 138 3.35 9.68 -10.65
C LEU A 138 4.84 9.56 -10.41
N GLN A 139 5.37 8.33 -10.31
CA GLN A 139 6.80 8.11 -10.14
C GLN A 139 7.60 8.73 -11.30
N ALA A 140 7.22 8.43 -12.53
CA ALA A 140 7.84 8.97 -13.73
C ALA A 140 7.80 10.50 -13.77
N ALA A 141 6.65 11.09 -13.44
CA ALA A 141 6.44 12.53 -13.45
C ALA A 141 7.23 13.25 -12.35
N LEU A 142 7.28 12.69 -11.13
CA LEU A 142 8.12 13.22 -10.05
C LEU A 142 9.60 13.19 -10.45
N ARG A 143 10.11 12.04 -10.91
CA ARG A 143 11.50 11.92 -11.37
C ARG A 143 11.83 12.88 -12.51
N THR A 144 10.89 13.04 -13.46
CA THR A 144 11.04 13.99 -14.58
C THR A 144 11.12 15.43 -14.07
N ARG A 145 10.25 15.80 -13.13
CA ARG A 145 10.20 17.15 -12.57
C ARG A 145 11.42 17.49 -11.73
N LEU A 146 11.98 16.50 -11.03
CA LEU A 146 13.17 16.66 -10.20
C LEU A 146 14.46 16.72 -11.04
N GLY A 147 14.49 16.01 -12.17
CA GLY A 147 15.64 16.02 -13.07
C GLY A 147 16.88 15.31 -12.50
N THR A 148 16.71 14.46 -11.49
CA THR A 148 17.81 13.75 -10.83
C THR A 148 18.55 12.86 -11.84
N PRO A 149 19.86 13.04 -12.06
CA PRO A 149 20.60 12.32 -13.10
C PRO A 149 20.54 10.80 -12.92
N ALA A 150 20.42 10.07 -14.03
CA ALA A 150 20.33 8.61 -14.08
C ALA A 150 19.05 7.99 -13.46
N CYS A 151 18.10 8.79 -12.95
CA CYS A 151 16.81 8.28 -12.55
C CYS A 151 15.96 7.92 -13.79
N PRO A 152 15.43 6.69 -13.90
CA PRO A 152 14.52 6.33 -14.98
C PRO A 152 13.23 7.16 -14.93
N THR A 153 12.97 7.96 -15.96
CA THR A 153 11.82 8.87 -16.05
C THR A 153 10.65 8.31 -16.85
N THR A 154 10.78 7.11 -17.43
CA THR A 154 9.68 6.42 -18.09
C THR A 154 8.83 5.68 -17.06
N ALA A 155 7.50 5.76 -17.23
CA ALA A 155 6.57 4.94 -16.46
C ALA A 155 6.97 3.48 -16.66
N GLY A 156 7.33 2.83 -15.56
CA GLY A 156 8.03 1.57 -15.62
C GLY A 156 7.10 0.37 -15.75
N GLY A 157 5.88 0.44 -15.20
CA GLY A 157 5.05 -0.75 -15.09
C GLY A 157 5.84 -1.87 -14.41
N TRP A 158 5.91 -3.04 -15.05
CA TRP A 158 6.67 -4.21 -14.55
C TRP A 158 8.14 -4.18 -14.97
N HIS A 159 8.48 -3.23 -15.84
CA HIS A 159 9.84 -2.86 -16.20
C HIS A 159 10.31 -1.66 -15.34
N GLY A 160 9.62 -1.40 -14.23
CA GLY A 160 9.76 -0.24 -13.37
C GLY A 160 10.18 -0.58 -11.96
N THR A 161 10.11 0.42 -11.08
CA THR A 161 10.45 0.29 -9.67
C THR A 161 9.26 0.31 -8.74
N THR A 162 8.06 0.14 -9.31
CA THR A 162 6.85 -0.06 -8.55
C THR A 162 6.84 -1.50 -8.04
N SER A 163 6.54 -1.71 -6.75
CA SER A 163 6.46 -3.05 -6.17
C SER A 163 5.37 -3.89 -6.83
N LEU A 164 5.65 -5.18 -6.98
CA LEU A 164 4.83 -6.19 -7.62
C LEU A 164 4.43 -7.23 -6.58
N VAL A 165 3.15 -7.41 -6.33
CA VAL A 165 2.67 -8.46 -5.42
C VAL A 165 2.35 -9.77 -6.17
N PRO A 166 2.30 -10.93 -5.49
CA PRO A 166 1.89 -12.21 -6.09
C PRO A 166 0.35 -12.31 -6.24
N ALA A 167 -0.24 -11.40 -7.01
CA ALA A 167 -1.67 -11.36 -7.35
C ALA A 167 -1.91 -11.57 -8.86
N ASP A 168 -3.14 -11.96 -9.21
CA ASP A 168 -3.62 -12.03 -10.60
C ASP A 168 -4.12 -10.65 -11.03
N TYR A 169 -3.37 -9.96 -11.89
CA TYR A 169 -3.65 -8.65 -12.47
C TYR A 169 -4.42 -8.75 -13.79
N ARG A 170 -4.40 -9.91 -14.46
CA ARG A 170 -5.09 -10.22 -15.73
C ARG A 170 -4.74 -9.25 -16.85
N ALA A 171 -3.46 -9.12 -17.09
CA ALA A 171 -2.95 -7.97 -17.76
C ALA A 171 -1.87 -8.30 -18.80
N PRO A 172 -2.14 -8.30 -20.12
CA PRO A 172 -1.14 -8.64 -21.14
C PRO A 172 0.22 -7.90 -21.06
N THR A 173 0.26 -6.64 -20.60
CA THR A 173 1.52 -5.90 -20.39
C THR A 173 2.16 -6.15 -19.02
N LEU A 174 1.49 -6.91 -18.16
CA LEU A 174 2.02 -7.41 -16.91
C LEU A 174 1.96 -8.94 -16.92
N PRO A 175 3.06 -9.66 -17.16
CA PRO A 175 3.00 -11.09 -16.98
C PRO A 175 2.66 -11.36 -15.51
N ASP A 176 1.41 -11.77 -15.27
CA ASP A 176 0.97 -12.23 -13.97
C ASP A 176 2.01 -13.21 -13.44
N PRO A 177 2.35 -13.15 -12.15
CA PRO A 177 3.28 -14.09 -11.59
C PRO A 177 2.85 -15.51 -11.97
N LEU A 178 3.74 -16.26 -12.62
CA LEU A 178 3.46 -17.65 -12.93
C LEU A 178 3.52 -18.45 -11.63
N VAL A 179 2.34 -18.80 -11.12
CA VAL A 179 2.19 -19.63 -9.93
C VAL A 179 2.12 -21.09 -10.34
N THR A 180 2.99 -21.91 -9.76
CA THR A 180 3.02 -23.36 -9.99
C THR A 180 3.03 -24.13 -8.68
N GLY A 181 2.52 -25.36 -8.72
CA GLY A 181 2.44 -26.21 -7.54
C GLY A 181 1.41 -25.71 -6.50
N PRO A 182 1.46 -26.27 -5.27
CA PRO A 182 0.48 -25.96 -4.23
C PRO A 182 0.73 -24.60 -3.57
N THR A 183 -0.17 -23.65 -3.77
CA THR A 183 -0.12 -22.31 -3.16
C THR A 183 -1.46 -21.89 -2.58
N VAL A 184 -1.45 -20.88 -1.70
CA VAL A 184 -2.64 -20.32 -1.05
C VAL A 184 -2.48 -18.81 -0.91
N LEU A 185 -3.49 -18.04 -1.32
CA LEU A 185 -3.49 -16.59 -1.11
C LEU A 185 -3.48 -16.26 0.39
N ALA A 186 -2.72 -15.24 0.78
CA ALA A 186 -2.61 -14.74 2.14
C ALA A 186 -3.14 -13.29 2.23
N PRO A 187 -4.48 -13.10 2.26
CA PRO A 187 -5.10 -11.78 2.10
C PRO A 187 -4.90 -10.82 3.29
N THR A 188 -4.11 -11.20 4.28
CA THR A 188 -3.78 -10.39 5.46
C THR A 188 -2.30 -10.10 5.58
N LEU A 189 -1.47 -10.64 4.67
CA LEU A 189 -0.02 -10.57 4.71
C LEU A 189 0.51 -9.87 3.44
N GLY A 190 1.65 -9.21 3.58
CA GLY A 190 2.32 -8.45 2.53
C GLY A 190 1.73 -7.07 2.27
N PRO A 191 2.44 -6.22 1.51
CA PRO A 191 1.90 -4.98 0.97
C PRO A 191 0.57 -5.23 0.22
N GLY A 192 -0.44 -4.41 0.49
CA GLY A 192 -1.80 -4.62 -0.04
C GLY A 192 -2.60 -5.76 0.59
N GLY A 193 -2.02 -6.56 1.49
CA GLY A 193 -2.63 -7.81 1.93
C GLY A 193 -2.80 -8.77 0.74
N ARG A 194 -1.76 -8.89 -0.08
CA ARG A 194 -1.74 -9.67 -1.33
C ARG A 194 -0.62 -10.71 -1.37
N GLY A 195 -0.15 -11.17 -0.22
CA GLY A 195 0.88 -12.21 -0.12
C GLY A 195 0.41 -13.57 -0.64
N LEU A 196 1.37 -14.45 -0.93
CA LEU A 196 1.15 -15.80 -1.42
C LEU A 196 1.94 -16.82 -0.58
N THR A 197 1.22 -17.74 0.04
CA THR A 197 1.79 -18.84 0.81
C THR A 197 2.12 -20.01 -0.09
N LEU A 198 3.41 -20.34 -0.18
CA LEU A 198 3.97 -21.48 -0.90
C LEU A 198 4.01 -22.69 0.04
N LYS A 199 3.19 -23.71 -0.24
CA LYS A 199 3.35 -25.02 0.39
C LYS A 199 4.57 -25.72 -0.24
N PRO A 200 5.11 -26.79 0.36
CA PRO A 200 6.23 -27.53 -0.24
C PRO A 200 5.97 -27.92 -1.70
N GLY A 201 6.91 -27.57 -2.58
CA GLY A 201 6.81 -27.71 -4.04
C GLY A 201 6.07 -26.56 -4.75
N GLY A 202 5.48 -25.62 -4.02
CA GLY A 202 4.85 -24.42 -4.57
C GLY A 202 5.89 -23.36 -4.95
N ALA A 203 5.63 -22.64 -6.04
CA ALA A 203 6.50 -21.59 -6.54
C ALA A 203 5.71 -20.44 -7.18
N VAL A 204 6.35 -19.28 -7.22
CA VAL A 204 5.89 -18.09 -7.94
C VAL A 204 7.05 -17.53 -8.74
N THR A 205 6.78 -17.14 -9.99
CA THR A 205 7.81 -16.67 -10.93
C THR A 205 7.41 -15.34 -11.55
N TRP A 206 8.34 -14.40 -11.60
CA TRP A 206 8.19 -13.12 -12.26
C TRP A 206 9.19 -12.98 -13.41
N THR A 207 8.78 -12.28 -14.45
CA THR A 207 9.68 -11.81 -15.52
C THR A 207 9.70 -10.29 -15.47
N VAL A 208 10.87 -9.71 -15.26
CA VAL A 208 11.07 -8.27 -15.03
C VAL A 208 12.20 -7.73 -15.89
N THR A 209 12.19 -6.42 -16.15
CA THR A 209 13.35 -5.74 -16.75
C THR A 209 13.99 -4.85 -15.70
N ALA A 210 15.17 -5.23 -15.24
CA ALA A 210 15.81 -4.67 -14.08
C ALA A 210 17.32 -4.92 -14.10
N ASP A 211 18.05 -4.14 -13.30
CA ASP A 211 19.47 -4.33 -12.97
C ASP A 211 19.62 -5.04 -11.62
N SER A 212 18.58 -5.01 -10.78
CA SER A 212 18.52 -5.76 -9.52
C SER A 212 17.06 -5.93 -9.07
N VAL A 213 16.80 -6.87 -8.18
CA VAL A 213 15.48 -7.09 -7.59
C VAL A 213 15.57 -7.29 -6.08
N ASP A 214 14.52 -6.88 -5.40
CA ASP A 214 14.23 -7.22 -4.01
C ASP A 214 13.00 -8.12 -3.94
N VAL A 215 13.06 -9.18 -3.13
CA VAL A 215 11.95 -10.11 -2.88
C VAL A 215 11.56 -10.01 -1.41
N GLY A 216 10.35 -9.55 -1.14
CA GLY A 216 9.75 -9.53 0.19
C GLY A 216 9.22 -10.90 0.59
N TYR A 217 9.48 -11.31 1.83
CA TYR A 217 8.97 -12.55 2.39
C TYR A 217 8.70 -12.43 3.89
N ARG A 218 7.78 -13.25 4.40
CA ARG A 218 7.48 -13.30 5.83
C ARG A 218 8.53 -14.10 6.58
N THR A 219 8.84 -13.63 7.79
CA THR A 219 9.70 -14.32 8.74
C THR A 219 8.86 -14.79 9.93
N ARG A 220 9.33 -15.83 10.63
CA ARG A 220 8.69 -16.42 11.81
C ARG A 220 7.25 -16.87 11.53
N PHE A 221 6.28 -15.98 11.74
CA PHE A 221 4.88 -16.24 11.46
C PHE A 221 4.66 -16.22 9.95
N ALA A 222 4.28 -17.40 9.42
CA ALA A 222 4.22 -17.66 7.98
C ALA A 222 5.58 -17.56 7.26
N GLY A 223 6.67 -17.63 8.03
CA GLY A 223 8.01 -17.88 7.51
C GLY A 223 8.24 -19.37 7.30
N GLY A 224 9.11 -19.68 6.36
CA GLY A 224 9.55 -21.04 6.07
C GLY A 224 10.64 -21.01 5.00
N PRO A 225 11.36 -22.11 4.78
CA PRO A 225 12.49 -22.11 3.87
C PRO A 225 12.06 -21.72 2.45
N LEU A 226 12.71 -20.68 1.94
CA LEU A 226 12.59 -20.24 0.56
C LEU A 226 13.90 -20.50 -0.17
N GLN A 227 13.74 -20.91 -1.42
CA GLN A 227 14.80 -20.89 -2.41
C GLN A 227 14.43 -19.84 -3.47
N ILE A 228 15.38 -18.98 -3.79
CA ILE A 228 15.22 -17.95 -4.81
C ILE A 228 16.21 -18.24 -5.93
N GLU A 229 15.70 -18.22 -7.15
CA GLU A 229 16.37 -18.56 -8.39
C GLU A 229 16.24 -17.38 -9.34
N VAL A 230 17.34 -16.96 -9.95
CA VAL A 230 17.40 -15.90 -10.96
C VAL A 230 17.97 -16.50 -12.24
N ASP A 231 17.24 -16.37 -13.34
CA ASP A 231 17.62 -16.87 -14.67
C ASP A 231 18.03 -18.35 -14.69
N GLY A 232 17.30 -19.19 -13.94
CA GLY A 232 17.59 -20.62 -13.84
C GLY A 232 18.71 -20.97 -12.85
N VAL A 233 19.33 -19.97 -12.22
CA VAL A 233 20.48 -20.14 -11.34
C VAL A 233 20.11 -19.77 -9.91
N VAL A 234 20.50 -20.62 -8.95
CA VAL A 234 20.24 -20.38 -7.53
C VAL A 234 21.50 -19.79 -6.90
N PRO A 235 21.57 -18.46 -6.67
CA PRO A 235 22.71 -17.84 -6.04
C PRO A 235 22.92 -18.41 -4.63
N ALA A 236 24.15 -18.33 -4.11
CA ALA A 236 24.50 -18.92 -2.80
C ALA A 236 23.58 -18.41 -1.66
N HIS A 237 23.31 -17.11 -1.64
CA HIS A 237 22.41 -16.46 -0.68
C HIS A 237 20.91 -16.66 -0.98
N GLY A 238 20.56 -17.28 -2.12
CA GLY A 238 19.20 -17.68 -2.49
C GLY A 238 18.89 -19.15 -2.20
N ARG A 239 19.86 -19.99 -1.78
CA ARG A 239 19.64 -21.44 -1.57
C ARG A 239 18.84 -21.79 -0.32
N ALA A 240 19.01 -21.02 0.75
CA ALA A 240 18.39 -21.26 2.04
C ALA A 240 18.11 -19.91 2.70
N VAL A 241 17.11 -19.20 2.17
CA VAL A 241 16.77 -17.86 2.67
C VAL A 241 16.32 -18.00 4.14
N PRO A 242 17.00 -17.33 5.08
CA PRO A 242 16.69 -17.46 6.49
C PRO A 242 15.37 -16.74 6.79
N THR A 243 14.38 -17.50 7.25
CA THR A 243 13.07 -16.95 7.63
C THR A 243 12.84 -16.90 9.12
N ASP A 244 13.73 -17.47 9.93
CA ASP A 244 13.52 -17.63 11.37
C ASP A 244 14.48 -16.76 12.23
N THR A 245 15.31 -15.93 11.59
CA THR A 245 16.55 -15.42 12.20
C THR A 245 16.44 -14.08 12.93
N ASP A 246 15.45 -13.23 12.63
CA ASP A 246 15.26 -11.95 13.32
C ASP A 246 13.97 -11.93 14.15
N PRO A 247 14.05 -11.70 15.47
CA PRO A 247 12.87 -11.57 16.30
C PRO A 247 11.94 -10.40 16.05
N ARG A 248 12.46 -9.34 15.44
CA ARG A 248 11.83 -8.03 15.38
C ARG A 248 11.25 -7.77 14.01
N ALA A 249 11.91 -8.26 12.96
CA ALA A 249 11.39 -8.23 11.60
C ALA A 249 10.38 -9.38 11.40
N GLU A 250 9.14 -9.04 11.04
CA GLU A 250 8.08 -9.98 10.65
C GLU A 250 7.95 -10.15 9.13
N ARG A 251 8.55 -9.23 8.38
CA ARG A 251 8.82 -9.30 6.94
C ARG A 251 10.29 -8.94 6.73
N ALA A 252 10.96 -9.65 5.83
CA ALA A 252 12.33 -9.40 5.43
C ALA A 252 12.41 -9.30 3.90
N VAL A 253 13.55 -8.84 3.41
CA VAL A 253 13.82 -8.67 1.98
C VAL A 253 15.08 -9.44 1.64
N TRP A 254 14.99 -10.23 0.58
CA TRP A 254 16.13 -10.83 -0.09
C TRP A 254 16.49 -9.97 -1.30
N SER A 255 17.77 -9.73 -1.55
CA SER A 255 18.24 -8.90 -2.67
C SER A 255 19.12 -9.71 -3.60
N SER A 256 18.93 -9.52 -4.91
CA SER A 256 19.73 -10.23 -5.91
C SER A 256 21.18 -9.76 -6.01
N GLY A 257 21.46 -8.54 -5.56
CA GLY A 257 22.64 -7.80 -6.02
C GLY A 257 22.48 -7.36 -7.48
N ASP A 258 23.59 -6.98 -8.11
CA ASP A 258 23.64 -6.56 -9.51
C ASP A 258 23.47 -7.78 -10.44
N LEU A 259 22.44 -7.71 -11.29
CA LEU A 259 22.12 -8.68 -12.34
C LEU A 259 22.60 -8.20 -13.72
N GLY A 260 23.04 -6.94 -13.83
CA GLY A 260 23.21 -6.22 -15.08
C GLY A 260 21.87 -5.83 -15.72
N PRO A 261 21.87 -4.89 -16.67
CA PRO A 261 20.64 -4.45 -17.31
C PRO A 261 20.09 -5.54 -18.24
N GLY A 262 18.82 -5.90 -18.05
CA GLY A 262 18.20 -6.87 -18.93
C GLY A 262 16.85 -7.35 -18.46
N GLN A 263 16.33 -8.34 -19.19
CA GLN A 263 15.20 -9.13 -18.73
C GLN A 263 15.71 -10.27 -17.86
N HIS A 264 15.10 -10.43 -16.69
CA HIS A 264 15.41 -11.49 -15.74
C HIS A 264 14.15 -12.25 -15.34
N THR A 265 14.32 -13.54 -15.08
CA THR A 265 13.27 -14.39 -14.50
C THR A 265 13.61 -14.69 -13.05
N VAL A 266 12.74 -14.32 -12.12
CA VAL A 266 12.93 -14.50 -10.68
C VAL A 266 11.89 -15.49 -10.17
N THR A 267 12.34 -16.66 -9.73
CA THR A 267 11.48 -17.70 -9.16
C THR A 267 11.72 -17.83 -7.66
N VAL A 268 10.65 -17.77 -6.88
CA VAL A 268 10.67 -18.04 -5.45
C VAL A 268 9.91 -19.34 -5.22
N ARG A 269 10.54 -20.31 -4.57
CA ARG A 269 9.95 -21.63 -4.33
C ARG A 269 10.15 -22.10 -2.90
N ASN A 270 9.18 -22.86 -2.41
CA ASN A 270 9.37 -23.70 -1.23
C ASN A 270 9.95 -25.05 -1.68
N ALA A 271 11.27 -25.19 -1.60
CA ALA A 271 12.00 -26.35 -2.10
C ALA A 271 11.94 -27.58 -1.18
N LEU A 272 11.16 -27.54 -0.11
CA LEU A 272 11.00 -28.68 0.78
C LEU A 272 10.30 -29.86 0.06
N PRO A 273 10.57 -31.10 0.50
CA PRO A 273 9.81 -32.26 0.06
C PRO A 273 8.32 -32.09 0.34
N THR A 274 7.46 -32.61 -0.53
CA THR A 274 5.98 -32.58 -0.39
C THR A 274 5.46 -33.27 0.88
N THR A 275 6.29 -34.08 1.54
CA THR A 275 6.00 -34.68 2.84
C THR A 275 6.14 -33.70 4.01
N SER A 276 6.76 -32.54 3.80
CA SER A 276 6.80 -31.47 4.80
C SER A 276 5.46 -30.76 4.90
N SER A 277 5.18 -30.18 6.06
CA SER A 277 4.02 -29.29 6.29
C SER A 277 4.42 -27.81 6.36
N THR A 278 5.72 -27.49 6.35
CA THR A 278 6.21 -26.12 6.49
C THR A 278 5.97 -25.32 5.22
N ALA A 279 5.16 -24.27 5.33
CA ALA A 279 4.91 -23.32 4.25
C ALA A 279 5.74 -22.04 4.45
N ALA A 280 5.85 -21.24 3.40
CA ALA A 280 6.53 -19.94 3.44
C ALA A 280 5.71 -18.92 2.66
N THR A 281 5.61 -17.68 3.13
CA THR A 281 4.86 -16.63 2.45
C THR A 281 5.79 -15.62 1.77
N VAL A 282 5.59 -15.46 0.46
CA VAL A 282 6.19 -14.40 -0.35
C VAL A 282 5.21 -13.24 -0.42
N THR A 283 5.69 -12.01 -0.28
CA THR A 283 4.81 -10.84 -0.16
C THR A 283 4.84 -9.95 -1.39
N ASP A 284 6.00 -9.78 -2.02
CA ASP A 284 6.21 -8.85 -3.14
C ASP A 284 7.59 -9.06 -3.79
N LEU A 285 7.75 -8.47 -4.98
CA LEU A 285 9.00 -8.30 -5.70
C LEU A 285 9.10 -6.83 -6.15
N THR A 286 10.24 -6.19 -5.95
CA THR A 286 10.51 -4.83 -6.44
C THR A 286 11.69 -4.87 -7.41
N PRO A 287 11.48 -4.58 -8.71
CA PRO A 287 12.57 -4.43 -9.67
C PRO A 287 13.23 -3.06 -9.55
N PHE A 288 14.50 -2.94 -9.91
CA PHE A 288 15.25 -1.68 -9.92
C PHE A 288 16.05 -1.55 -11.20
N ARG A 289 16.18 -0.34 -11.74
CA ARG A 289 16.93 -0.01 -12.97
C ARG A 289 18.05 0.98 -12.62
N GLY A 290 19.00 0.54 -11.81
CA GLY A 290 20.14 1.34 -11.36
C GLY A 290 19.78 2.39 -10.29
N ASP A 291 18.57 2.30 -9.75
CA ASP A 291 17.94 3.28 -8.87
C ASP A 291 17.50 2.68 -7.53
N ARG A 292 18.03 1.54 -7.11
CA ARG A 292 17.59 0.86 -5.88
C ARG A 292 17.67 1.73 -4.62
N ASP A 293 18.77 2.45 -4.48
CA ASP A 293 19.11 3.22 -3.28
C ASP A 293 18.98 4.73 -3.50
N ARG A 294 18.29 5.16 -4.57
CA ARG A 294 18.20 6.56 -4.98
C ARG A 294 16.90 6.80 -5.76
N CYS A 295 16.62 8.03 -6.16
CA CYS A 295 15.43 8.44 -6.88
C CYS A 295 14.14 8.32 -6.05
N VAL A 296 13.06 8.88 -6.57
CA VAL A 296 11.72 8.69 -6.02
C VAL A 296 11.18 7.30 -6.37
N HIS A 297 10.63 6.57 -5.41
CA HIS A 297 9.89 5.33 -5.63
C HIS A 297 8.42 5.49 -5.22
N VAL A 298 7.50 5.03 -6.06
CA VAL A 298 6.08 4.90 -5.70
C VAL A 298 5.76 3.42 -5.59
N LEU A 299 5.64 2.93 -4.35
CA LEU A 299 5.46 1.53 -4.03
C LEU A 299 3.97 1.22 -3.83
N ASP A 300 3.51 0.16 -4.48
CA ASP A 300 2.12 -0.27 -4.47
C ASP A 300 1.82 -1.22 -3.30
N ALA A 301 1.06 -0.71 -2.32
CA ALA A 301 0.47 -1.49 -1.25
C ALA A 301 -1.07 -1.41 -1.32
N SER A 302 -1.65 -1.34 -2.52
CA SER A 302 -3.10 -1.22 -2.76
C SER A 302 -3.78 -2.58 -2.90
N ARG A 303 -5.12 -2.64 -2.79
CA ARG A 303 -5.89 -3.83 -3.17
C ARG A 303 -7.34 -3.49 -3.52
N SER A 304 -7.87 -4.02 -4.62
CA SER A 304 -9.28 -3.84 -4.98
C SER A 304 -10.24 -4.22 -3.86
N GLY A 305 -11.25 -3.38 -3.67
CA GLY A 305 -12.31 -3.59 -2.68
C GLY A 305 -11.92 -3.29 -1.22
N VAL A 306 -10.66 -2.93 -0.93
CA VAL A 306 -10.30 -2.57 0.45
C VAL A 306 -10.83 -1.20 0.84
N SER A 307 -11.28 -1.13 2.08
CA SER A 307 -11.72 0.08 2.76
C SER A 307 -10.72 0.46 3.84
N VAL A 308 -10.80 1.69 4.38
CA VAL A 308 -9.97 2.05 5.55
C VAL A 308 -10.29 1.12 6.71
N GLN A 309 -11.56 0.73 6.88
CA GLN A 309 -11.96 -0.23 7.90
C GLN A 309 -11.25 -1.59 7.73
N THR A 310 -11.07 -2.07 6.49
CA THR A 310 -10.35 -3.34 6.24
C THR A 310 -8.91 -3.27 6.74
N ILE A 311 -8.20 -2.17 6.45
CA ILE A 311 -6.80 -1.98 6.87
C ILE A 311 -6.72 -1.84 8.38
N ALA A 312 -7.59 -1.02 8.97
CA ALA A 312 -7.63 -0.82 10.42
C ALA A 312 -7.94 -2.13 11.19
N GLN A 313 -8.64 -3.08 10.57
CA GLN A 313 -8.92 -4.40 11.15
C GLN A 313 -7.87 -5.47 10.80
N THR A 314 -6.86 -5.12 10.00
CA THR A 314 -5.80 -6.03 9.54
C THR A 314 -4.41 -5.44 9.85
N PRO A 315 -3.97 -5.40 11.12
CA PRO A 315 -2.72 -4.76 11.50
C PRO A 315 -1.48 -5.30 10.76
N THR A 316 -1.48 -6.57 10.39
CA THR A 316 -0.38 -7.20 9.63
C THR A 316 -0.23 -6.63 8.23
N TYR A 317 -1.32 -6.26 7.56
CA TYR A 317 -1.27 -5.57 6.27
C TYR A 317 -0.61 -4.19 6.44
N LEU A 318 -1.08 -3.38 7.40
CA LEU A 318 -0.46 -2.08 7.65
C LEU A 318 1.02 -2.22 8.00
N LYS A 319 1.37 -3.16 8.90
CA LYS A 319 2.75 -3.43 9.29
C LYS A 319 3.64 -3.82 8.12
N ASP A 320 3.19 -4.73 7.25
CA ASP A 320 3.96 -5.15 6.08
C ASP A 320 4.12 -4.02 5.06
N SER A 321 3.12 -3.16 4.92
CA SER A 321 3.22 -1.98 4.05
C SER A 321 4.20 -0.95 4.60
N LEU A 322 4.21 -0.72 5.92
CA LEU A 322 5.19 0.16 6.59
C LEU A 322 6.61 -0.41 6.54
N SER A 323 6.78 -1.73 6.41
CA SER A 323 8.10 -2.35 6.23
C SER A 323 8.75 -2.06 4.87
N LEU A 324 8.03 -1.39 3.96
CA LEU A 324 8.59 -0.81 2.74
C LEU A 324 9.32 0.52 2.99
N ASP A 325 9.42 0.93 4.26
CA ASP A 325 10.17 2.11 4.71
C ASP A 325 9.76 3.41 4.01
N PRO A 326 8.48 3.82 4.12
CA PRO A 326 8.00 5.05 3.49
C PRO A 326 8.61 6.32 4.09
N ASP A 327 9.00 7.26 3.23
CA ASP A 327 9.14 8.68 3.58
C ASP A 327 7.79 9.41 3.53
N LEU A 328 6.82 8.85 2.80
CA LEU A 328 5.44 9.31 2.74
C LEU A 328 4.47 8.13 2.65
N LEU A 329 3.48 8.12 3.53
CA LEU A 329 2.34 7.20 3.46
C LEU A 329 1.16 7.91 2.79
N LEU A 330 0.83 7.49 1.56
CA LEU A 330 -0.28 8.05 0.80
C LEU A 330 -1.52 7.16 0.97
N VAL A 331 -2.63 7.74 1.41
CA VAL A 331 -3.86 6.98 1.74
C VAL A 331 -5.04 7.50 0.91
N PRO A 332 -5.17 7.05 -0.35
CA PRO A 332 -6.28 7.41 -1.21
C PRO A 332 -7.39 6.36 -1.11
N LEU A 333 -8.21 6.46 -0.06
CA LEU A 333 -9.28 5.49 0.28
C LEU A 333 -10.60 6.19 0.59
N GLY A 334 -11.68 5.41 0.69
CA GLY A 334 -12.99 5.87 1.16
C GLY A 334 -14.15 5.47 0.25
N PHE A 335 -13.88 5.16 -1.02
CA PHE A 335 -14.92 4.70 -1.95
C PHE A 335 -15.56 3.39 -1.51
N ASN A 336 -14.75 2.40 -1.11
CA ASN A 336 -15.28 1.12 -0.63
C ASN A 336 -16.00 1.25 0.70
N ASP A 337 -15.58 2.17 1.58
CA ASP A 337 -16.32 2.50 2.80
C ASP A 337 -17.72 3.03 2.46
N GLN A 338 -17.82 3.97 1.50
CA GLN A 338 -19.11 4.49 1.03
C GLN A 338 -19.98 3.44 0.37
N ARG A 339 -19.41 2.61 -0.52
CA ARG A 339 -20.12 1.52 -1.19
C ARG A 339 -20.55 0.38 -0.26
N ALA A 340 -19.93 0.28 0.91
CA ALA A 340 -20.30 -0.66 1.97
C ALA A 340 -21.28 -0.05 2.98
N ASP A 341 -21.85 1.15 2.71
CA ASP A 341 -22.74 1.88 3.63
C ASP A 341 -22.13 2.14 5.01
N VAL A 342 -20.80 2.25 5.09
CA VAL A 342 -20.15 2.63 6.34
C VAL A 342 -20.62 4.06 6.69
N PRO A 343 -21.06 4.35 7.92
CA PRO A 343 -21.36 5.73 8.28
C PRO A 343 -20.09 6.58 8.22
N ALA A 344 -20.14 7.81 7.70
CA ALA A 344 -18.95 8.67 7.60
C ALA A 344 -18.20 8.83 8.94
N ALA A 345 -18.94 8.93 10.06
CA ALA A 345 -18.33 8.97 11.38
C ALA A 345 -17.57 7.69 11.76
N GLN A 346 -18.01 6.52 11.28
CA GLN A 346 -17.29 5.26 11.44
C GLN A 346 -16.05 5.21 10.56
N PHE A 347 -16.14 5.66 9.31
CA PHE A 347 -14.98 5.84 8.44
C PHE A 347 -13.91 6.73 9.09
N GLY A 348 -14.31 7.85 9.68
CA GLY A 348 -13.41 8.71 10.46
C GLY A 348 -12.73 7.99 11.63
N ARG A 349 -13.46 7.14 12.38
CA ARG A 349 -12.85 6.31 13.45
C ARG A 349 -11.89 5.26 12.90
N SER A 350 -12.16 4.70 11.73
CA SER A 350 -11.23 3.78 11.06
C SER A 350 -9.95 4.50 10.62
N LEU A 351 -10.03 5.74 10.14
CA LEU A 351 -8.86 6.58 9.89
C LEU A 351 -8.07 6.86 11.17
N ASP A 352 -8.76 7.22 12.27
CA ASP A 352 -8.12 7.44 13.57
C ASP A 352 -7.35 6.18 14.00
N SER A 353 -7.94 4.99 13.83
CA SER A 353 -7.30 3.72 14.15
C SER A 353 -6.11 3.42 13.24
N LEU A 354 -6.20 3.68 11.94
CA LEU A 354 -5.08 3.50 10.99
C LEU A 354 -3.89 4.38 11.40
N VAL A 355 -4.13 5.67 11.67
CA VAL A 355 -3.07 6.61 12.10
C VAL A 355 -2.44 6.15 13.41
N GLN A 356 -3.25 5.82 14.41
CA GLN A 356 -2.76 5.36 15.72
C GLN A 356 -1.96 4.06 15.61
N GLN A 357 -2.40 3.10 14.79
CA GLN A 357 -1.67 1.86 14.55
C GLN A 357 -0.34 2.11 13.84
N ALA A 358 -0.32 2.97 12.81
CA ALA A 358 0.92 3.32 12.12
C ALA A 358 1.95 3.94 13.08
N ARG A 359 1.53 4.91 13.91
CA ARG A 359 2.38 5.48 14.96
C ARG A 359 2.81 4.43 15.99
N GLY A 360 1.90 3.58 16.44
CA GLY A 360 2.20 2.48 17.36
C GLY A 360 3.18 1.44 16.81
N MET A 361 3.31 1.35 15.47
CA MET A 361 4.29 0.53 14.77
C MET A 361 5.63 1.27 14.53
N GLY A 362 5.76 2.52 14.99
CA GLY A 362 6.98 3.33 14.88
C GLY A 362 7.08 4.17 13.60
N TYR A 363 6.01 4.26 12.80
CA TYR A 363 6.03 5.13 11.63
C TYR A 363 5.94 6.60 12.05
N GLU A 364 7.01 7.36 11.87
CA GLU A 364 7.10 8.77 12.24
C GLU A 364 6.86 9.72 11.05
N GLY A 365 6.84 9.22 9.81
CA GLY A 365 6.72 10.05 8.62
C GLY A 365 5.33 10.66 8.39
N PRO A 366 5.21 11.56 7.39
CA PRO A 366 3.93 12.16 7.00
C PRO A 366 2.92 11.13 6.49
N ILE A 367 1.65 11.36 6.81
CA ILE A 367 0.51 10.65 6.23
C ILE A 367 -0.29 11.67 5.42
N LEU A 368 -0.44 11.45 4.12
CA LEU A 368 -1.31 12.25 3.27
C LEU A 368 -2.59 11.48 2.96
N LEU A 369 -3.71 11.93 3.53
CA LEU A 369 -5.04 11.46 3.17
C LEU A 369 -5.45 12.11 1.85
N VAL A 370 -5.92 11.31 0.91
CA VAL A 370 -6.35 11.80 -0.41
C VAL A 370 -7.83 11.53 -0.59
N GLY A 371 -8.61 12.60 -0.63
CA GLY A 371 -9.99 12.57 -1.08
C GLY A 371 -10.02 12.36 -2.57
N TRP A 372 -10.52 11.22 -3.02
CA TRP A 372 -10.72 10.97 -4.44
C TRP A 372 -11.69 11.97 -5.08
N PHE A 373 -11.78 11.91 -6.41
CA PHE A 373 -12.85 12.52 -7.19
C PHE A 373 -14.25 12.15 -6.67
N THR A 374 -15.27 12.93 -7.05
CA THR A 374 -16.65 12.64 -6.63
C THR A 374 -17.16 11.38 -7.36
N PRO A 375 -17.61 10.34 -6.64
CA PRO A 375 -18.14 9.13 -7.29
C PRO A 375 -19.56 9.37 -7.85
N GLN A 376 -20.07 8.44 -8.65
CA GLN A 376 -21.46 8.46 -9.08
C GLN A 376 -22.39 8.45 -7.84
N THR A 377 -23.40 9.33 -7.80
CA THR A 377 -24.38 9.32 -6.71
C THR A 377 -25.31 8.13 -6.88
N GLU A 378 -25.35 7.28 -5.87
CA GLU A 378 -26.35 6.22 -5.74
C GLU A 378 -27.43 6.64 -4.72
N PRO A 379 -28.73 6.46 -5.02
CA PRO A 379 -29.80 6.75 -4.07
C PRO A 379 -29.61 6.01 -2.74
N GLY A 380 -29.81 6.71 -1.62
CA GLY A 380 -29.69 6.13 -0.28
C GLY A 380 -28.26 6.07 0.28
N ARG A 381 -27.23 6.34 -0.52
CA ARG A 381 -25.85 6.41 -0.03
C ARG A 381 -25.56 7.71 0.71
N PRO A 382 -24.67 7.71 1.72
CA PRO A 382 -24.19 8.95 2.32
C PRO A 382 -23.48 9.84 1.29
N ALA A 383 -23.58 11.15 1.45
CA ALA A 383 -22.90 12.10 0.57
C ALA A 383 -21.37 11.99 0.67
N TRP A 384 -20.67 12.03 -0.47
CA TRP A 384 -19.20 11.97 -0.51
C TRP A 384 -18.55 13.11 0.29
N SER A 385 -19.16 14.29 0.31
CA SER A 385 -18.70 15.43 1.11
C SER A 385 -18.60 15.12 2.61
N ALA A 386 -19.41 14.21 3.14
CA ALA A 386 -19.31 13.78 4.54
C ALA A 386 -18.02 12.97 4.79
N TYR A 387 -17.53 12.20 3.81
CA TYR A 387 -16.25 11.48 3.90
C TYR A 387 -15.07 12.44 3.82
N LEU A 388 -15.11 13.38 2.87
CA LEU A 388 -14.09 14.42 2.73
C LEU A 388 -13.95 15.25 4.02
N GLN A 389 -15.07 15.58 4.69
CA GLN A 389 -15.04 16.24 5.99
C GLN A 389 -14.36 15.40 7.07
N GLN A 390 -14.52 14.07 7.04
CA GLN A 390 -13.87 13.18 8.02
C GLN A 390 -12.37 13.09 7.78
N MET A 391 -11.91 13.08 6.52
CA MET A 391 -10.47 13.14 6.20
C MET A 391 -9.88 14.49 6.61
N ARG A 392 -10.52 15.61 6.25
CA ARG A 392 -10.07 16.95 6.65
C ARG A 392 -9.99 17.09 8.17
N ALA A 393 -10.95 16.57 8.92
CA ALA A 393 -10.92 16.66 10.39
C ALA A 393 -9.72 15.94 11.04
N ARG A 394 -9.05 15.02 10.31
CA ARG A 394 -7.92 14.22 10.81
C ARG A 394 -6.57 14.89 10.60
N THR A 395 -6.53 16.06 9.96
CA THR A 395 -5.34 16.93 9.97
C THR A 395 -5.05 17.50 11.37
N ALA A 396 -5.95 17.28 12.33
CA ALA A 396 -5.70 17.52 13.75
C ALA A 396 -4.71 16.52 14.37
N HIS A 397 -4.47 15.36 13.74
CA HIS A 397 -3.43 14.43 14.15
C HIS A 397 -2.06 14.93 13.69
N GLU A 398 -1.03 14.66 14.49
CA GLU A 398 0.34 15.06 14.16
C GLU A 398 0.83 14.36 12.87
N ARG A 399 1.46 15.16 12.00
CA ARG A 399 1.99 14.72 10.70
C ARG A 399 0.94 14.03 9.83
N VAL A 400 -0.32 14.45 9.93
CA VAL A 400 -1.40 14.05 9.01
C VAL A 400 -1.84 15.27 8.22
N SER A 401 -1.87 15.13 6.90
CA SER A 401 -2.35 16.13 5.95
C SER A 401 -3.48 15.56 5.10
N PHE A 402 -4.22 16.43 4.42
CA PHE A 402 -5.33 16.05 3.56
C PHE A 402 -5.30 16.87 2.28
N VAL A 403 -5.62 16.22 1.16
CA VAL A 403 -5.90 16.90 -0.11
C VAL A 403 -7.19 16.36 -0.74
N ASP A 404 -8.00 17.26 -1.29
CA ASP A 404 -9.25 16.94 -1.96
C ASP A 404 -9.07 17.01 -3.49
N LEU A 405 -8.92 15.85 -4.14
CA LEU A 405 -8.82 15.78 -5.60
C LEU A 405 -10.18 15.95 -6.29
N SER A 406 -11.31 15.88 -5.58
CA SER A 406 -12.61 16.15 -6.19
C SER A 406 -12.78 17.60 -6.64
N ALA A 407 -11.92 18.51 -6.16
CA ALA A 407 -11.87 19.89 -6.59
C ALA A 407 -11.24 20.08 -7.99
N VAL A 408 -10.39 19.14 -8.45
CA VAL A 408 -9.59 19.28 -9.69
C VAL A 408 -9.81 18.15 -10.69
N LEU A 409 -10.41 17.04 -10.25
CA LEU A 409 -10.71 15.90 -11.12
C LEU A 409 -12.19 15.92 -11.53
N PRO A 410 -12.50 15.46 -12.76
CA PRO A 410 -13.88 15.29 -13.18
C PRO A 410 -14.60 14.31 -12.25
N ARG A 411 -15.90 14.53 -12.07
CA ARG A 411 -16.77 13.58 -11.39
C ARG A 411 -16.79 12.25 -12.15
N ALA A 412 -16.89 11.14 -11.43
CA ALA A 412 -17.04 9.81 -12.01
C ALA A 412 -18.38 9.65 -12.75
N ASP A 413 -18.39 10.03 -14.02
CA ASP A 413 -19.48 9.84 -14.96
C ASP A 413 -19.16 8.67 -15.91
N PRO A 414 -19.93 7.57 -15.90
CA PRO A 414 -19.73 6.45 -16.82
C PRO A 414 -19.85 6.83 -18.31
N ARG A 415 -20.40 8.00 -18.64
CA ARG A 415 -20.49 8.51 -20.02
C ARG A 415 -19.25 9.30 -20.45
N SER A 416 -18.40 9.67 -19.49
CA SER A 416 -17.16 10.38 -19.75
C SER A 416 -16.07 9.43 -20.22
N ARG A 417 -15.18 9.90 -21.09
CA ARG A 417 -13.99 9.14 -21.50
C ARG A 417 -13.03 8.86 -20.34
N TYR A 418 -13.13 9.59 -19.22
CA TYR A 418 -12.20 9.52 -18.09
C TYR A 418 -12.51 8.38 -17.11
N PHE A 419 -13.69 7.76 -17.20
CA PHE A 419 -14.10 6.68 -16.30
C PHE A 419 -14.65 5.49 -17.08
N ILE A 420 -14.36 4.29 -16.59
CA ILE A 420 -14.84 3.01 -17.15
C ILE A 420 -16.26 2.73 -16.68
N ASP A 421 -16.55 3.13 -15.45
CA ASP A 421 -17.86 3.03 -14.80
C ASP A 421 -18.09 4.26 -13.90
N GLY A 422 -19.02 4.19 -12.95
CA GLY A 422 -19.31 5.29 -12.02
C GLY A 422 -18.24 5.52 -10.94
N LEU A 423 -17.06 4.90 -11.07
CA LEU A 423 -16.03 4.85 -10.05
C LEU A 423 -14.60 4.78 -10.60
N HIS A 424 -14.30 3.87 -11.51
CA HIS A 424 -12.95 3.51 -11.90
C HIS A 424 -12.43 4.38 -13.05
N PRO A 425 -11.27 5.04 -12.91
CA PRO A 425 -10.69 5.83 -13.98
C PRO A 425 -10.26 4.95 -15.17
N SER A 426 -10.55 5.43 -16.38
CA SER A 426 -10.06 4.82 -17.62
C SER A 426 -8.58 5.12 -17.84
N ALA A 427 -7.99 4.54 -18.89
CA ALA A 427 -6.65 4.89 -19.33
C ALA A 427 -6.45 6.41 -19.59
N ALA A 428 -7.53 7.15 -19.90
CA ALA A 428 -7.52 8.60 -20.08
C ALA A 428 -7.68 9.37 -18.76
N GLY A 429 -8.32 8.79 -17.74
CA GLY A 429 -8.47 9.41 -16.41
C GLY A 429 -7.22 9.27 -15.53
N GLN A 430 -6.50 8.16 -15.64
CA GLN A 430 -5.29 7.87 -14.85
C GLN A 430 -4.19 8.97 -14.95
N PRO A 431 -3.89 9.56 -16.12
CA PRO A 431 -3.00 10.71 -16.22
C PRO A 431 -3.43 11.94 -15.42
N LEU A 432 -4.74 12.20 -15.29
CA LEU A 432 -5.24 13.37 -14.54
C LEU A 432 -4.92 13.25 -13.05
N ILE A 433 -5.07 12.03 -12.49
CA ILE A 433 -4.71 11.72 -11.10
C ILE A 433 -3.21 11.92 -10.89
N ALA A 434 -2.39 11.31 -11.75
CA ALA A 434 -0.94 11.40 -11.64
C ALA A 434 -0.43 12.84 -11.75
N ALA A 435 -0.96 13.62 -12.70
CA ALA A 435 -0.61 15.02 -12.86
C ALA A 435 -0.97 15.85 -11.63
N SER A 436 -2.19 15.68 -11.11
CA SER A 436 -2.64 16.38 -9.90
C SER A 436 -1.75 16.08 -8.70
N LEU A 437 -1.43 14.80 -8.47
CA LEU A 437 -0.54 14.39 -7.38
C LEU A 437 0.91 14.82 -7.60
N THR A 438 1.40 14.89 -8.84
CA THR A 438 2.76 15.36 -9.14
C THR A 438 2.93 16.81 -8.71
N GLU A 439 1.94 17.66 -8.98
CA GLU A 439 1.99 19.07 -8.58
C GLU A 439 1.93 19.27 -7.07
N ILE A 440 1.24 18.37 -6.37
CA ILE A 440 1.15 18.37 -4.89
C ILE A 440 2.45 17.88 -4.25
N LEU A 441 3.05 16.84 -4.83
CA LEU A 441 4.13 16.06 -4.20
C LEU A 441 5.53 16.44 -4.69
N ALA A 442 5.65 17.19 -5.78
CA ALA A 442 6.92 17.80 -6.13
C ALA A 442 7.26 18.92 -5.14
N PRO A 443 8.52 19.04 -4.71
CA PRO A 443 8.95 20.16 -3.88
C PRO A 443 8.52 21.48 -4.53
N PRO A 444 7.96 22.43 -3.77
CA PRO A 444 7.70 23.75 -4.29
C PRO A 444 9.03 24.30 -4.84
N GLY A 445 8.99 24.85 -6.05
CA GLY A 445 10.18 25.44 -6.65
C GLY A 445 10.76 26.44 -5.66
N GLU A 446 12.04 26.27 -5.30
CA GLU A 446 12.74 27.31 -4.58
C GLU A 446 12.64 28.55 -5.46
N LEU A 447 11.85 29.53 -5.02
CA LEU A 447 11.90 30.86 -5.60
C LEU A 447 13.35 31.25 -5.51
N SER A 448 14.07 31.14 -6.62
CA SER A 448 15.44 31.60 -6.73
C SER A 448 15.37 33.08 -6.42
N SER A 449 15.64 33.42 -5.17
CA SER A 449 15.95 34.76 -4.72
C SER A 449 17.36 35.09 -5.18
N THR A 450 17.63 34.92 -6.48
CA THR A 450 18.64 35.70 -7.19
C THR A 450 18.04 37.09 -7.41
N VAL A 451 17.83 37.81 -6.31
CA VAL A 451 17.88 39.26 -6.33
C VAL A 451 19.30 39.59 -6.78
N GLY A 452 19.41 40.11 -8.00
CA GLY A 452 20.67 40.45 -8.62
C GLY A 452 21.52 41.33 -7.71
N SER A 453 22.64 40.80 -7.26
CA SER A 453 23.84 41.60 -7.08
C SER A 453 24.27 42.07 -8.47
N SER A 454 23.72 43.21 -8.87
CA SER A 454 24.23 44.02 -9.97
C SER A 454 25.67 44.41 -9.62
N PRO A 455 26.69 44.02 -10.41
CA PRO A 455 27.95 44.73 -10.38
C PRO A 455 27.76 45.97 -11.25
N ASP A 456 27.72 47.15 -10.62
CA ASP A 456 28.29 48.40 -11.11
C ASP A 456 27.64 49.60 -10.42
N ALA A 457 28.42 50.31 -9.59
CA ALA A 457 28.61 51.74 -9.72
C ALA A 457 29.68 52.25 -8.73
N SER A 458 30.78 52.72 -9.32
CA SER A 458 31.82 53.65 -8.81
C SER A 458 33.07 53.06 -8.16
#